data_AF-A0A847Q1T7-F1
#
_entry.id   AF-A0A847Q1T7-F1
#
_cell.length_a   1.000
_cell.length_b   1.000
_cell.length_c   1.000
_cell.angle_alpha   90.00
_cell.angle_beta   90.00
_cell.angle_gamma   90.00
#
_symmetry.space_group_name_H-M   'P 1'
#
loop_
_entity.id
_entity.type
_entity.pdbx_description
1 polymer ?
#
loop_
_entity_poly.entity_id
_entity_poly.type
_entity_poly.pdbx_seq_one_letter_code
_entity_poly.pdbx_strand_id
1 'polypeptide(L)'
;VDFSVAGFCDAAFVNQSGTDRTLTLNGTHGCLRISGDQLVSLNRSDGLLSAQFLVPDPSGGPLVLNDDHNPTSRYLTYRFLDTEPPRENCAGPWLHSILPAGFKTGVFVRLSFDEEKTQIFLGGHPYGLERSASWIFDDIPFRHPPDTTLWAYSETSGGGEYCSAWLIALLEAHPGMKMNWVILPDAILAPNCDSMWAEPGYEDSWSHWHCTWRVATLAPPDFLLWLQNIQNGVYPWASRVSLGSHGYHHTPAPDSAWDPFHEFITFEPEEHMERFLVARQDFAAMGLDTSRINAIRYPGHRTSLSGLYAAIRYGFDFYCNGVRWYEWMGGEPFWDQYLSYYVTPDGDIRGSNTVWWGDYQSAYPYQYLSTVMQRGKHALLGGHPSQIWGFGNPVAYARIDSVSSSLENDYPNFGWLLPEEYGAFLDETAAIAFQDCSETPGQACITFTGGTSCGETMVALLRPGSGVNQVYLDGLPAQWEIRGSRLFADIDGLGPGSHELAIYFTMVGTGGEASLRIPAPQISVSVPSPSTAPAAVTVQGAAPGSHVEASVFDISGRLAARAGAEADGGGWCTMQVGEARRLAPGLYLIRVEAPGRPAAATAVVILR
;
A
#
# COMPACT_ATOMS: atom_id res chain seq x y z
N VAL A 1 -12.74 2.89 -10.79
CA VAL A 1 -12.64 3.43 -12.16
C VAL A 1 -12.09 2.33 -13.03
N ASP A 2 -12.80 1.96 -14.09
CA ASP A 2 -12.43 0.84 -14.95
C ASP A 2 -11.85 1.35 -16.27
N PHE A 3 -10.69 0.83 -16.63
CA PHE A 3 -9.99 1.09 -17.87
C PHE A 3 -9.98 -0.18 -18.68
N SER A 4 -10.61 -0.17 -19.86
CA SER A 4 -10.58 -1.33 -20.74
C SER A 4 -9.14 -1.64 -21.15
N VAL A 5 -8.71 -2.89 -20.96
CA VAL A 5 -7.41 -3.37 -21.46
C VAL A 5 -7.57 -4.33 -22.63
N ALA A 6 -8.79 -4.45 -23.17
CA ALA A 6 -9.05 -5.14 -24.42
C ALA A 6 -8.10 -4.63 -25.52
N GLY A 7 -7.48 -5.53 -26.28
CA GLY A 7 -6.59 -5.18 -27.39
C GLY A 7 -5.10 -5.05 -27.01
N PHE A 8 -4.76 -5.11 -25.72
CA PHE A 8 -3.38 -5.33 -25.26
C PHE A 8 -3.12 -6.83 -25.05
N CYS A 9 -1.86 -7.22 -25.14
CA CYS A 9 -1.40 -8.60 -25.05
C CYS A 9 -0.65 -8.89 -23.76
N ASP A 10 0.04 -7.90 -23.19
CA ASP A 10 0.76 -8.05 -21.94
C ASP A 10 0.53 -6.85 -21.01
N ALA A 11 0.56 -7.11 -19.71
CA ALA A 11 0.54 -6.10 -18.65
C ALA A 11 1.74 -6.31 -17.73
N ALA A 12 2.53 -5.26 -17.51
CA ALA A 12 3.63 -5.25 -16.55
C ALA A 12 3.34 -4.25 -15.42
N PHE A 13 3.45 -4.71 -14.18
CA PHE A 13 3.23 -3.94 -12.96
C PHE A 13 4.58 -3.55 -12.38
N VAL A 14 4.73 -2.26 -12.13
CA VAL A 14 5.99 -1.65 -11.73
C VAL A 14 5.75 -0.78 -10.52
N ASN A 15 6.66 -0.90 -9.57
CA ASN A 15 6.81 0.01 -8.46
C ASN A 15 8.26 0.53 -8.41
N GLN A 16 8.60 1.23 -7.35
CA GLN A 16 9.95 1.73 -7.13
C GLN A 16 11.05 0.65 -7.12
N SER A 17 10.76 -0.61 -6.81
CA SER A 17 11.73 -1.72 -6.80
C SER A 17 12.00 -2.32 -8.18
N GLY A 18 11.19 -1.99 -9.18
CA GLY A 18 11.31 -2.46 -10.56
C GLY A 18 10.00 -3.09 -11.04
N THR A 19 10.10 -3.96 -12.05
CA THR A 19 8.95 -4.74 -12.51
C THR A 19 8.64 -5.84 -11.50
N ASP A 20 7.54 -5.70 -10.78
CA ASP A 20 6.98 -6.71 -9.87
C ASP A 20 6.55 -7.94 -10.68
N ARG A 21 5.71 -7.72 -11.70
CA ARG A 21 5.01 -8.79 -12.40
C ARG A 21 4.78 -8.45 -13.86
N THR A 22 4.86 -9.45 -14.73
CA THR A 22 4.41 -9.38 -16.12
C THR A 22 3.42 -10.52 -16.40
N LEU A 23 2.29 -10.19 -17.01
CA LEU A 23 1.22 -11.13 -17.35
C LEU A 23 0.86 -11.03 -18.81
N THR A 24 0.62 -12.17 -19.45
CA THR A 24 0.04 -12.22 -20.78
C THR A 24 -1.48 -12.22 -20.67
N LEU A 25 -2.12 -11.20 -21.25
CA LEU A 25 -3.57 -11.00 -21.28
C LEU A 25 -4.22 -11.94 -22.29
N ASN A 26 -4.42 -13.19 -21.91
CA ASN A 26 -4.99 -14.24 -22.75
C ASN A 26 -6.37 -14.73 -22.25
N GLY A 27 -6.86 -14.17 -21.14
CA GLY A 27 -8.13 -14.51 -20.52
C GLY A 27 -8.06 -15.66 -19.52
N THR A 28 -6.86 -16.12 -19.15
CA THR A 28 -6.69 -17.26 -18.24
C THR A 28 -6.46 -16.86 -16.78
N HIS A 29 -6.16 -15.59 -16.52
CA HIS A 29 -5.78 -15.15 -15.19
C HIS A 29 -6.99 -14.77 -14.31
N GLY A 30 -8.14 -14.43 -14.90
CA GLY A 30 -9.30 -13.97 -14.13
C GLY A 30 -8.98 -12.66 -13.39
N CYS A 31 -9.43 -12.53 -12.14
CA CYS A 31 -9.21 -11.32 -11.35
C CYS A 31 -7.92 -11.41 -10.53
N LEU A 32 -7.03 -10.43 -10.70
CA LEU A 32 -5.83 -10.23 -9.91
C LEU A 32 -5.88 -8.88 -9.19
N ARG A 33 -5.62 -8.90 -7.88
CA ARG A 33 -5.41 -7.68 -7.08
C ARG A 33 -3.92 -7.38 -6.97
N ILE A 34 -3.58 -6.11 -7.09
CA ILE A 34 -2.21 -5.58 -7.06
C ILE A 34 -2.20 -4.37 -6.12
N SER A 35 -1.36 -4.43 -5.07
CA SER A 35 -1.24 -3.36 -4.06
C SER A 35 0.12 -2.69 -4.15
N GLY A 36 0.16 -1.36 -4.05
CA GLY A 36 1.40 -0.58 -4.02
C GLY A 36 2.18 -0.51 -5.33
N ASP A 37 1.73 -1.14 -6.42
CA ASP A 37 2.21 -0.80 -7.76
C ASP A 37 1.54 0.46 -8.25
N GLN A 38 2.34 1.31 -8.86
CA GLN A 38 1.94 2.66 -9.26
C GLN A 38 1.94 2.80 -10.77
N LEU A 39 2.75 2.01 -11.47
CA LEU A 39 2.88 2.04 -12.93
C LEU A 39 2.45 0.71 -13.53
N VAL A 40 1.53 0.75 -14.49
CA VAL A 40 1.14 -0.39 -15.32
C VAL A 40 1.49 -0.10 -16.77
N SER A 41 2.36 -0.93 -17.35
CA SER A 41 2.70 -0.89 -18.77
C SER A 41 1.89 -1.94 -19.52
N LEU A 42 1.08 -1.52 -20.49
CA LEU A 42 0.27 -2.38 -21.35
C LEU A 42 0.87 -2.41 -22.75
N ASN A 43 1.20 -3.59 -23.27
CA ASN A 43 1.86 -3.74 -24.56
C ASN A 43 1.01 -4.54 -25.55
N ARG A 44 1.00 -4.13 -26.81
CA ARG A 44 0.46 -4.93 -27.91
C ARG A 44 1.51 -5.90 -28.44
N SER A 45 1.07 -7.05 -28.93
CA SER A 45 1.94 -8.05 -29.57
C SER A 45 2.62 -7.55 -30.85
N ASP A 46 2.07 -6.53 -31.49
CA ASP A 46 2.65 -5.92 -32.70
C ASP A 46 3.76 -4.90 -32.38
N GLY A 47 3.97 -4.55 -31.10
CA GLY A 47 4.93 -3.53 -30.68
C GLY A 47 4.60 -2.11 -31.14
N LEU A 48 3.41 -1.87 -31.72
CA LEU A 48 3.03 -0.58 -32.30
C LEU A 48 2.39 0.37 -31.29
N LEU A 49 2.01 -0.15 -30.12
CA LEU A 49 1.40 0.60 -29.02
C LEU A 49 1.84 -0.01 -27.68
N SER A 50 2.44 0.84 -26.85
CA SER A 50 2.52 0.63 -25.41
C SER A 50 1.83 1.77 -24.69
N ALA A 51 1.13 1.47 -23.61
CA ALA A 51 0.49 2.44 -22.75
C ALA A 51 1.05 2.31 -21.34
N GLN A 52 1.44 3.42 -20.73
CA GLN A 52 1.85 3.53 -19.34
C GLN A 52 0.74 4.22 -18.56
N PHE A 53 0.16 3.50 -17.62
CA PHE A 53 -0.84 3.98 -16.68
C PHE A 53 -0.18 4.21 -15.33
N LEU A 54 -0.20 5.44 -14.84
CA LEU A 54 0.42 5.85 -13.58
C LEU A 54 -0.65 6.32 -12.59
N VAL A 55 -0.64 5.71 -11.41
CA VAL A 55 -1.25 6.22 -10.17
C VAL A 55 -0.10 6.60 -9.26
N PRO A 56 0.18 7.90 -9.07
CA PRO A 56 1.43 8.35 -8.45
C PRO A 56 1.46 8.20 -6.93
N ASP A 57 0.37 7.78 -6.30
CA ASP A 57 0.23 7.56 -4.87
C ASP A 57 0.12 6.05 -4.57
N PRO A 58 0.99 5.47 -3.73
CA PRO A 58 0.97 4.05 -3.39
C PRO A 58 -0.15 3.67 -2.40
N SER A 59 -0.71 4.64 -1.68
CA SER A 59 -1.72 4.44 -0.64
C SER A 59 -3.14 4.37 -1.18
N GLY A 60 -3.32 4.83 -2.42
CA GLY A 60 -4.54 4.67 -3.18
C GLY A 60 -5.05 3.23 -3.14
N GLY A 61 -6.37 3.06 -3.18
CA GLY A 61 -6.92 1.71 -3.14
C GLY A 61 -6.47 0.85 -4.34
N PRO A 62 -6.74 -0.46 -4.29
CA PRO A 62 -6.05 -1.45 -5.10
C PRO A 62 -6.24 -1.24 -6.61
N LEU A 63 -5.18 -1.58 -7.35
CA LEU A 63 -5.30 -1.91 -8.76
C LEU A 63 -5.81 -3.34 -8.88
N VAL A 64 -6.80 -3.53 -9.75
CA VAL A 64 -7.39 -4.85 -10.01
C VAL A 64 -7.39 -5.08 -11.51
N LEU A 65 -6.64 -6.08 -11.97
CA LEU A 65 -6.69 -6.54 -13.35
C LEU A 65 -7.70 -7.67 -13.45
N ASN A 66 -8.74 -7.49 -14.27
CA ASN A 66 -9.60 -8.59 -14.70
C ASN A 66 -9.18 -9.02 -16.11
N ASP A 67 -8.61 -10.22 -16.24
CA ASP A 67 -8.27 -10.87 -17.50
C ASP A 67 -9.23 -12.04 -17.75
N ASP A 68 -10.46 -11.69 -18.12
CA ASP A 68 -11.52 -12.64 -18.46
C ASP A 68 -11.32 -13.26 -19.86
N HIS A 69 -11.82 -14.48 -20.06
CA HIS A 69 -11.88 -15.13 -21.37
C HIS A 69 -12.61 -14.28 -22.41
N ASN A 70 -13.63 -13.51 -22.02
CA ASN A 70 -14.25 -12.53 -22.89
C ASN A 70 -13.37 -11.27 -22.99
N PRO A 71 -12.76 -10.97 -24.16
CA PRO A 71 -11.85 -9.83 -24.30
C PRO A 71 -12.51 -8.48 -24.01
N THR A 72 -13.83 -8.37 -24.21
CA THR A 72 -14.59 -7.14 -23.93
C THR A 72 -14.87 -6.91 -22.44
N SER A 73 -14.60 -7.91 -21.61
CA SER A 73 -14.75 -7.87 -20.15
C SER A 73 -13.40 -7.71 -19.45
N ARG A 74 -12.31 -7.43 -20.19
CA ARG A 74 -10.98 -7.21 -19.61
C ARG A 74 -10.78 -5.75 -19.24
N TYR A 75 -10.45 -5.51 -17.99
CA TYR A 75 -10.26 -4.17 -17.47
C TYR A 75 -9.19 -4.10 -16.38
N LEU A 76 -8.54 -2.95 -16.29
CA LEU A 76 -7.78 -2.52 -15.13
C LEU A 76 -8.68 -1.59 -14.32
N THR A 77 -8.96 -1.93 -13.07
CA THR A 77 -9.75 -1.11 -12.15
C THR A 77 -8.84 -0.49 -11.11
N TYR A 78 -8.95 0.82 -10.91
CA TYR A 78 -8.50 1.46 -9.68
C TYR A 78 -9.68 1.59 -8.72
N ARG A 79 -9.60 1.01 -7.53
CA ARG A 79 -10.65 1.11 -6.49
C ARG A 79 -10.27 2.18 -5.49
N PHE A 80 -11.18 3.11 -5.18
CA PHE A 80 -10.92 4.15 -4.17
C PHE A 80 -11.05 3.65 -2.73
N LEU A 81 -11.97 2.71 -2.51
CA LEU A 81 -12.29 2.14 -1.22
C LEU A 81 -12.37 0.64 -1.38
N ASP A 82 -11.96 -0.09 -0.35
CA ASP A 82 -12.06 -1.53 -0.37
C ASP A 82 -13.46 -2.03 -0.08
N THR A 83 -13.74 -3.19 -0.65
CA THR A 83 -14.92 -3.97 -0.32
C THR A 83 -14.54 -5.43 -0.38
N GLU A 84 -14.74 -6.13 0.72
CA GLU A 84 -14.26 -7.49 0.90
C GLU A 84 -15.32 -8.37 1.56
N PRO A 85 -15.45 -9.65 1.16
CA PRO A 85 -16.23 -10.59 1.93
C PRO A 85 -15.60 -10.77 3.33
N PRO A 86 -16.39 -11.08 4.37
CA PRO A 86 -15.85 -11.51 5.66
C PRO A 86 -14.88 -12.69 5.48
N ARG A 87 -13.82 -12.71 6.27
CA ARG A 87 -12.75 -13.70 6.13
C ARG A 87 -13.13 -15.04 6.75
N GLU A 88 -12.74 -16.13 6.09
CA GLU A 88 -12.87 -17.50 6.61
C GLU A 88 -14.30 -17.85 7.06
N ASN A 89 -14.49 -18.10 8.36
CA ASN A 89 -15.76 -18.42 9.00
C ASN A 89 -16.42 -17.21 9.68
N CYS A 90 -15.94 -15.99 9.40
CA CYS A 90 -16.65 -14.79 9.81
C CYS A 90 -18.02 -14.74 9.11
N ALA A 91 -19.06 -14.44 9.88
CA ALA A 91 -20.43 -14.33 9.41
C ALA A 91 -20.86 -12.86 9.45
N GLY A 92 -21.45 -12.38 8.36
CA GLY A 92 -22.00 -11.02 8.32
C GLY A 92 -21.92 -10.37 6.93
N PRO A 93 -22.20 -9.06 6.87
CA PRO A 93 -22.05 -8.27 5.65
C PRO A 93 -20.59 -8.15 5.24
N TRP A 94 -20.35 -7.81 3.96
CA TRP A 94 -19.02 -7.49 3.45
C TRP A 94 -18.40 -6.32 4.22
N LEU A 95 -17.09 -6.36 4.44
CA LEU A 95 -16.28 -5.24 4.91
C LEU A 95 -16.39 -4.11 3.88
N HIS A 96 -16.80 -2.91 4.30
CA HIS A 96 -16.95 -1.75 3.42
C HIS A 96 -16.95 -0.43 4.20
N SER A 97 -16.61 0.66 3.52
CA SER A 97 -16.62 2.03 4.08
C SER A 97 -18.04 2.63 4.17
N ILE A 98 -18.30 3.44 5.20
CA ILE A 98 -19.45 4.35 5.29
C ILE A 98 -18.94 5.78 5.18
N LEU A 99 -19.14 6.41 4.02
CA LEU A 99 -18.57 7.72 3.79
C LEU A 99 -19.32 8.82 4.57
N PRO A 100 -18.61 9.70 5.30
CA PRO A 100 -19.23 10.85 5.94
C PRO A 100 -19.87 11.78 4.92
N ALA A 101 -20.90 12.53 5.36
CA ALA A 101 -21.53 13.53 4.51
C ALA A 101 -20.49 14.58 4.05
N GLY A 102 -20.42 14.79 2.74
CA GLY A 102 -19.44 15.72 2.15
C GLY A 102 -18.04 15.15 1.94
N PHE A 103 -17.83 13.85 2.17
CA PHE A 103 -16.58 13.17 1.83
C PHE A 103 -16.23 13.40 0.36
N LYS A 104 -15.00 13.86 0.12
CA LYS A 104 -14.44 14.06 -1.21
C LYS A 104 -13.03 13.47 -1.20
N THR A 105 -12.78 12.59 -2.16
CA THR A 105 -11.45 12.09 -2.49
C THR A 105 -11.24 12.26 -3.99
N GLY A 106 -9.99 12.41 -4.40
CA GLY A 106 -9.58 12.52 -5.80
C GLY A 106 -8.36 11.64 -6.03
N VAL A 107 -8.24 11.10 -7.24
CA VAL A 107 -7.03 10.39 -7.67
C VAL A 107 -6.51 11.07 -8.92
N PHE A 108 -5.21 11.31 -8.94
CA PHE A 108 -4.52 11.68 -10.16
C PHE A 108 -4.17 10.41 -10.93
N VAL A 109 -4.62 10.33 -12.18
CA VAL A 109 -4.28 9.22 -13.07
C VAL A 109 -3.66 9.80 -14.31
N ARG A 110 -2.45 9.34 -14.64
CA ARG A 110 -1.77 9.71 -15.87
C ARG A 110 -1.71 8.52 -16.81
N LEU A 111 -2.04 8.78 -18.06
CA LEU A 111 -1.93 7.83 -19.16
C LEU A 111 -0.96 8.39 -20.20
N SER A 112 0.09 7.66 -20.52
CA SER A 112 1.09 7.99 -21.54
C SER A 112 1.17 6.87 -22.57
N PHE A 113 1.34 7.21 -23.85
CA PHE A 113 1.73 6.25 -24.89
C PHE A 113 3.17 6.48 -25.35
N ASP A 114 3.85 7.46 -24.76
CA ASP A 114 5.28 7.65 -24.89
C ASP A 114 5.94 6.79 -23.81
N GLU A 115 6.53 5.67 -24.24
CA GLU A 115 7.30 4.75 -23.40
C GLU A 115 8.52 5.41 -22.77
N GLU A 116 9.04 6.45 -23.40
CA GLU A 116 10.23 7.17 -22.94
C GLU A 116 9.87 8.30 -21.96
N LYS A 117 8.59 8.54 -21.69
CA LYS A 117 8.16 9.62 -20.82
C LYS A 117 8.59 9.34 -19.38
N THR A 118 9.25 10.32 -18.75
CA THR A 118 9.69 10.20 -17.36
C THR A 118 8.46 10.07 -16.46
N GLN A 119 8.43 9.00 -15.66
CA GLN A 119 7.36 8.74 -14.69
C GLN A 119 7.83 9.19 -13.31
N ILE A 120 7.04 10.05 -12.65
CA ILE A 120 7.33 10.57 -11.32
C ILE A 120 6.17 10.22 -10.39
N PHE A 121 6.45 9.62 -9.25
CA PHE A 121 5.45 9.14 -8.27
C PHE A 121 6.04 9.10 -6.85
N LEU A 122 5.19 9.00 -5.82
CA LEU A 122 5.63 8.81 -4.42
C LEU A 122 6.34 7.47 -4.26
N GLY A 123 7.40 7.41 -3.47
CA GLY A 123 7.96 6.13 -3.03
C GLY A 123 6.88 5.30 -2.34
N GLY A 124 6.93 3.98 -2.46
CA GLY A 124 5.98 3.06 -1.83
C GLY A 124 6.23 2.84 -0.34
N HIS A 125 7.33 3.42 0.18
CA HIS A 125 7.84 3.22 1.53
C HIS A 125 8.54 4.51 2.00
N PRO A 126 8.58 4.76 3.32
CA PRO A 126 9.23 5.94 3.87
C PRO A 126 10.75 5.88 3.73
N TYR A 127 11.41 7.03 3.91
CA TYR A 127 12.87 7.21 3.92
C TYR A 127 13.60 6.70 2.68
N GLY A 128 12.90 6.68 1.54
CA GLY A 128 13.41 6.13 0.29
C GLY A 128 13.75 4.65 0.38
N LEU A 129 13.17 3.91 1.33
CA LEU A 129 13.28 2.45 1.36
C LEU A 129 12.68 1.87 0.08
N GLU A 130 13.23 0.75 -0.41
CA GLU A 130 12.65 0.03 -1.55
C GLU A 130 11.69 -1.08 -1.11
N ARG A 131 11.89 -1.58 0.11
CA ARG A 131 11.16 -2.66 0.78
C ARG A 131 11.10 -2.35 2.27
N SER A 132 10.08 -2.83 2.95
CA SER A 132 10.03 -2.76 4.40
C SER A 132 9.35 -3.96 5.02
N ALA A 133 9.55 -4.16 6.31
CA ALA A 133 8.82 -5.15 7.08
C ALA A 133 8.46 -4.63 8.47
N SER A 134 7.40 -5.19 9.03
CA SER A 134 6.94 -4.95 10.40
C SER A 134 6.62 -6.27 11.08
N TRP A 135 7.05 -6.41 12.33
CA TRP A 135 6.55 -7.47 13.20
C TRP A 135 5.30 -7.00 13.92
N ILE A 136 4.25 -7.82 13.87
CA ILE A 136 3.09 -7.72 14.77
C ILE A 136 2.86 -9.10 15.39
N PHE A 137 3.23 -9.24 16.66
CA PHE A 137 3.09 -10.51 17.35
C PHE A 137 1.66 -10.77 17.78
N ASP A 138 1.37 -12.02 18.12
CA ASP A 138 0.21 -12.39 18.91
C ASP A 138 0.62 -12.29 20.36
N ASP A 139 -0.29 -11.87 21.22
CA ASP A 139 -0.19 -11.91 22.68
C ASP A 139 1.24 -11.99 23.26
N ILE A 140 1.72 -10.88 23.84
CA ILE A 140 2.83 -10.99 24.79
C ILE A 140 2.38 -11.96 25.88
N PRO A 141 3.18 -13.00 26.20
CA PRO A 141 2.68 -14.21 26.84
C PRO A 141 1.84 -13.93 28.09
N PHE A 142 0.55 -14.19 27.96
CA PHE A 142 -0.31 -14.59 29.06
C PHE A 142 -0.31 -16.12 29.07
N ARG A 143 0.34 -16.74 30.06
CA ARG A 143 0.35 -18.20 30.18
C ARG A 143 -0.55 -18.66 31.31
N HIS A 144 -1.51 -19.50 30.96
CA HIS A 144 -2.41 -20.15 31.91
C HIS A 144 -1.66 -21.17 32.80
N PRO A 145 -2.05 -21.34 34.08
CA PRO A 145 -1.64 -22.46 34.90
C PRO A 145 -1.84 -23.84 34.23
N PRO A 146 -1.01 -24.84 34.54
CA PRO A 146 -0.02 -24.87 35.61
C PRO A 146 1.32 -24.22 35.24
N ASP A 147 1.43 -23.51 34.12
CA ASP A 147 2.65 -22.78 33.78
C ASP A 147 2.92 -21.71 34.84
N THR A 148 4.00 -21.88 35.61
CA THR A 148 4.37 -21.02 36.74
C THR A 148 4.96 -19.67 36.29
N THR A 149 4.87 -19.35 35.00
CA THR A 149 5.45 -18.14 34.38
C THR A 149 4.44 -17.04 34.11
N LEU A 150 3.22 -17.12 34.66
CA LEU A 150 2.25 -16.05 34.58
C LEU A 150 2.85 -14.73 35.11
N TRP A 151 2.74 -13.66 34.32
CA TRP A 151 3.32 -12.33 34.59
C TRP A 151 4.85 -12.27 34.65
N ALA A 152 5.56 -13.32 34.24
CA ALA A 152 7.01 -13.26 34.11
C ALA A 152 7.40 -12.39 32.89
N TYR A 153 8.53 -11.71 33.02
CA TYR A 153 9.11 -10.90 31.95
C TYR A 153 10.63 -10.79 32.12
N SER A 154 11.28 -10.28 31.09
CA SER A 154 12.71 -9.95 31.08
C SER A 154 12.89 -8.50 30.64
N GLU A 155 13.82 -7.80 31.29
CA GLU A 155 14.22 -6.43 30.91
C GLU A 155 15.41 -6.40 29.94
N THR A 156 16.14 -7.53 29.87
CA THR A 156 17.34 -7.71 29.04
C THR A 156 17.32 -9.07 28.35
N SER A 157 18.16 -9.23 27.33
CA SER A 157 18.33 -10.50 26.60
C SER A 157 18.88 -11.66 27.44
N GLY A 158 19.45 -11.37 28.62
CA GLY A 158 19.93 -12.37 29.57
C GLY A 158 18.93 -12.79 30.65
N GLY A 159 17.68 -12.31 30.57
CA GLY A 159 16.64 -12.58 31.56
C GLY A 159 16.12 -14.03 31.55
N GLY A 160 15.43 -14.41 32.63
CA GLY A 160 14.94 -15.77 32.84
C GLY A 160 13.63 -16.12 32.12
N GLU A 161 12.80 -15.12 31.79
CA GLU A 161 11.63 -15.33 30.95
C GLU A 161 12.07 -15.26 29.48
N TYR A 162 12.06 -16.42 28.83
CA TYR A 162 12.73 -16.59 27.54
C TYR A 162 12.03 -15.86 26.39
N CYS A 163 10.69 -15.69 26.42
CA CYS A 163 9.97 -15.07 25.30
C CYS A 163 10.38 -13.62 25.11
N SER A 164 10.29 -12.83 26.18
CA SER A 164 10.70 -11.43 26.20
C SER A 164 12.22 -11.29 26.07
N ALA A 165 13.02 -12.16 26.72
CA ALA A 165 14.48 -12.13 26.56
C ALA A 165 14.91 -12.34 25.10
N TRP A 166 14.29 -13.26 24.37
CA TRP A 166 14.64 -13.53 22.97
C TRP A 166 14.13 -12.48 21.99
N LEU A 167 12.98 -11.87 22.25
CA LEU A 167 12.55 -10.68 21.50
C LEU A 167 13.55 -9.53 21.70
N ILE A 168 14.01 -9.30 22.93
CA ILE A 168 15.04 -8.30 23.23
C ILE A 168 16.37 -8.66 22.56
N ALA A 169 16.77 -9.94 22.58
CA ALA A 169 17.98 -10.40 21.89
C ALA A 169 17.94 -10.14 20.38
N LEU A 170 16.78 -10.32 19.73
CA LEU A 170 16.60 -9.96 18.32
C LEU A 170 16.73 -8.45 18.10
N LEU A 171 16.12 -7.63 18.97
CA LEU A 171 16.27 -6.18 18.91
C LEU A 171 17.74 -5.75 19.10
N GLU A 172 18.51 -6.45 19.94
CA GLU A 172 19.94 -6.18 20.12
C GLU A 172 20.78 -6.63 18.91
N ALA A 173 20.47 -7.78 18.33
CA ALA A 173 21.15 -8.33 17.14
C ALA A 173 20.84 -7.54 15.85
N HIS A 174 19.65 -6.96 15.77
CA HIS A 174 19.15 -6.19 14.63
C HIS A 174 18.81 -4.75 15.07
N PRO A 175 19.78 -3.82 15.08
CA PRO A 175 19.58 -2.47 15.63
C PRO A 175 18.48 -1.66 14.94
N GLY A 176 18.20 -1.93 13.66
CA GLY A 176 17.12 -1.29 12.91
C GLY A 176 15.74 -1.88 13.20
N MET A 177 15.65 -3.10 13.76
CA MET A 177 14.41 -3.85 13.91
C MET A 177 13.41 -3.14 14.81
N LYS A 178 12.14 -3.14 14.37
CA LYS A 178 10.99 -2.61 15.10
C LYS A 178 9.91 -3.68 15.23
N MET A 179 9.17 -3.64 16.34
CA MET A 179 8.20 -4.67 16.69
C MET A 179 6.95 -4.06 17.34
N ASN A 180 5.77 -4.54 16.94
CA ASN A 180 4.55 -4.31 17.69
C ASN A 180 4.24 -5.53 18.56
N TRP A 181 4.21 -5.31 19.87
CA TRP A 181 3.91 -6.32 20.87
C TRP A 181 2.47 -6.13 21.33
N VAL A 182 1.56 -6.97 20.85
CA VAL A 182 0.14 -6.82 21.15
C VAL A 182 -0.21 -7.35 22.53
N ILE A 183 -1.08 -6.63 23.24
CA ILE A 183 -1.58 -7.02 24.55
C ILE A 183 -2.97 -7.62 24.38
N LEU A 184 -3.19 -8.74 25.07
CA LEU A 184 -4.51 -9.32 25.31
C LEU A 184 -4.89 -9.02 26.77
N PRO A 185 -5.74 -8.02 27.04
CA PRO A 185 -5.99 -7.55 28.40
C PRO A 185 -6.62 -8.58 29.33
N ASP A 186 -7.44 -9.46 28.77
CA ASP A 186 -8.20 -10.45 29.53
C ASP A 186 -8.37 -11.74 28.74
N ALA A 187 -7.33 -12.58 28.74
CA ALA A 187 -7.35 -13.80 27.94
C ALA A 187 -8.34 -14.83 28.49
N ILE A 188 -9.47 -14.99 27.79
CA ILE A 188 -10.35 -16.16 27.94
C ILE A 188 -10.04 -17.02 26.71
N LEU A 189 -9.30 -18.09 26.90
CA LEU A 189 -8.90 -19.07 25.91
C LEU A 189 -9.53 -20.43 26.23
N ALA A 190 -9.53 -21.36 25.28
CA ALA A 190 -10.01 -22.72 25.53
C ALA A 190 -9.39 -23.41 26.77
N PRO A 191 -8.09 -23.24 27.07
CA PRO A 191 -7.48 -23.86 28.25
C PRO A 191 -7.88 -23.26 29.60
N ASN A 192 -8.50 -22.07 29.64
CA ASN A 192 -8.82 -21.36 30.89
C ASN A 192 -10.26 -20.82 30.94
N CYS A 193 -11.12 -21.28 30.04
CA CYS A 193 -12.53 -20.89 30.01
C CYS A 193 -13.30 -21.36 31.26
N ASP A 194 -12.76 -22.30 32.03
CA ASP A 194 -13.30 -22.72 33.33
C ASP A 194 -13.11 -21.68 34.44
N SER A 195 -12.21 -20.73 34.25
CA SER A 195 -11.93 -19.61 35.17
C SER A 195 -12.76 -18.34 34.86
N MET A 196 -13.74 -18.46 33.97
CA MET A 196 -14.53 -17.34 33.48
C MET A 196 -15.70 -17.03 34.41
N TRP A 197 -15.96 -15.74 34.65
CA TRP A 197 -17.10 -15.24 35.42
C TRP A 197 -17.58 -13.90 34.85
N ALA A 198 -18.82 -13.50 35.13
CA ALA A 198 -19.39 -12.25 34.64
C ALA A 198 -19.58 -11.22 35.77
N GLU A 199 -19.49 -9.93 35.45
CA GLU A 199 -19.84 -8.86 36.39
C GLU A 199 -21.33 -8.92 36.76
N PRO A 200 -21.70 -8.90 38.06
CA PRO A 200 -23.10 -8.92 38.48
C PRO A 200 -23.92 -7.78 37.86
N GLY A 201 -25.07 -8.10 37.26
CA GLY A 201 -25.93 -7.15 36.55
C GLY A 201 -25.66 -7.01 35.04
N TYR A 202 -24.66 -7.71 34.51
CA TYR A 202 -24.34 -7.77 33.07
C TYR A 202 -24.39 -9.20 32.52
N GLU A 203 -25.26 -10.04 33.09
CA GLU A 203 -25.34 -11.47 32.77
C GLU A 203 -25.61 -11.76 31.28
N ASP A 204 -26.18 -10.78 30.56
CA ASP A 204 -26.50 -10.87 29.14
C ASP A 204 -25.45 -10.22 28.20
N SER A 205 -24.43 -9.50 28.70
CA SER A 205 -23.37 -8.88 27.87
C SER A 205 -22.05 -9.63 27.99
N TRP A 206 -21.56 -10.17 26.87
CA TRP A 206 -20.30 -10.90 26.82
C TRP A 206 -19.08 -10.01 27.06
N SER A 207 -19.22 -8.71 26.78
CA SER A 207 -18.15 -7.74 26.94
C SER A 207 -17.71 -7.54 28.40
N HIS A 208 -18.54 -7.97 29.36
CA HIS A 208 -18.29 -7.92 30.81
C HIS A 208 -17.95 -9.28 31.43
N TRP A 209 -17.72 -10.30 30.60
CA TRP A 209 -17.19 -11.58 31.07
C TRP A 209 -15.69 -11.44 31.22
N HIS A 210 -15.12 -12.03 32.26
CA HIS A 210 -13.69 -11.92 32.53
C HIS A 210 -13.11 -13.25 32.97
N CYS A 211 -11.83 -13.49 32.67
CA CYS A 211 -11.12 -14.58 33.34
C CYS A 211 -10.68 -14.12 34.74
N THR A 212 -10.45 -15.07 35.66
CA THR A 212 -9.88 -14.73 36.99
C THR A 212 -8.48 -14.13 36.92
N TRP A 213 -7.88 -13.94 35.74
CA TRP A 213 -6.51 -13.51 35.53
C TRP A 213 -6.39 -12.25 34.67
N ARG A 214 -7.47 -11.46 34.57
CA ARG A 214 -7.48 -10.15 33.89
C ARG A 214 -6.32 -9.27 34.34
N VAL A 215 -5.49 -8.83 33.39
CA VAL A 215 -4.19 -8.16 33.64
C VAL A 215 -4.37 -6.95 34.57
N ALA A 216 -5.35 -6.10 34.28
CA ALA A 216 -5.61 -4.86 35.02
C ALA A 216 -5.90 -5.07 36.52
N THR A 217 -6.38 -6.26 36.90
CA THR A 217 -6.80 -6.55 38.29
C THR A 217 -5.87 -7.52 39.01
N LEU A 218 -5.20 -8.41 38.28
CA LEU A 218 -4.45 -9.53 38.85
C LEU A 218 -2.94 -9.48 38.59
N ALA A 219 -2.48 -8.68 37.62
CA ALA A 219 -1.06 -8.59 37.35
C ALA A 219 -0.33 -7.89 38.52
N PRO A 220 0.84 -8.41 38.95
CA PRO A 220 1.71 -7.75 39.91
C PRO A 220 2.13 -6.34 39.48
N PRO A 221 2.37 -5.40 40.43
CA PRO A 221 2.74 -4.02 40.11
C PRO A 221 4.01 -3.88 39.25
N ASP A 222 4.97 -4.80 39.39
CA ASP A 222 6.21 -4.85 38.63
C ASP A 222 5.97 -5.22 37.15
N PHE A 223 5.04 -6.14 36.86
CA PHE A 223 4.60 -6.43 35.49
C PHE A 223 3.92 -5.21 34.84
N LEU A 224 3.03 -4.52 35.57
CA LEU A 224 2.38 -3.30 35.06
C LEU A 224 3.41 -2.20 34.79
N LEU A 225 4.38 -2.03 35.69
CA LEU A 225 5.48 -1.09 35.51
C LEU A 225 6.35 -1.45 34.29
N TRP A 226 6.59 -2.73 34.03
CA TRP A 226 7.32 -3.18 32.85
C TRP A 226 6.62 -2.77 31.54
N LEU A 227 5.30 -2.96 31.44
CA LEU A 227 4.51 -2.50 30.29
C LEU A 227 4.58 -0.97 30.13
N GLN A 228 4.44 -0.21 31.22
CA GLN A 228 4.58 1.25 31.22
C GLN A 228 5.98 1.69 30.78
N ASN A 229 7.03 0.99 31.23
CA ASN A 229 8.41 1.29 30.88
C ASN A 229 8.71 1.05 29.39
N ILE A 230 8.07 0.06 28.76
CA ILE A 230 8.11 -0.14 27.30
C ILE A 230 7.52 1.10 26.62
N GLN A 231 6.28 1.46 26.97
CA GLN A 231 5.60 2.60 26.36
C GLN A 231 6.37 3.92 26.59
N ASN A 232 6.97 4.10 27.75
CA ASN A 232 7.72 5.32 28.11
C ASN A 232 9.17 5.33 27.63
N GLY A 233 9.62 4.31 26.89
CA GLY A 233 10.96 4.28 26.32
C GLY A 233 12.09 4.18 27.35
N VAL A 234 11.84 3.52 28.49
CA VAL A 234 12.80 3.45 29.61
C VAL A 234 13.96 2.50 29.29
N TYR A 235 13.70 1.41 28.57
CA TYR A 235 14.73 0.45 28.17
C TYR A 235 15.43 0.90 26.87
N PRO A 236 16.73 0.56 26.66
CA PRO A 236 17.47 0.95 25.45
C PRO A 236 16.84 0.46 24.14
N TRP A 237 16.06 -0.62 24.19
CA TRP A 237 15.36 -1.21 23.06
C TRP A 237 13.90 -0.73 22.94
N ALA A 238 13.34 -0.09 23.97
CA ALA A 238 11.90 0.21 24.06
C ALA A 238 11.41 1.21 23.01
N SER A 239 12.26 2.13 22.53
CA SER A 239 11.90 3.06 21.45
C SER A 239 11.61 2.39 20.10
N ARG A 240 11.93 1.09 19.96
CA ARG A 240 11.68 0.28 18.76
C ARG A 240 10.53 -0.70 18.95
N VAL A 241 9.84 -0.62 20.09
CA VAL A 241 8.70 -1.46 20.41
C VAL A 241 7.48 -0.58 20.63
N SER A 242 6.38 -0.91 19.98
CA SER A 242 5.07 -0.35 20.32
C SER A 242 4.15 -1.41 20.91
N LEU A 243 3.23 -0.97 21.76
CA LEU A 243 2.21 -1.84 22.33
C LEU A 243 0.96 -1.77 21.44
N GLY A 244 0.48 -2.93 21.00
CA GLY A 244 -0.74 -3.06 20.20
C GLY A 244 -1.89 -3.68 20.98
N SER A 245 -3.05 -3.81 20.33
CA SER A 245 -4.19 -4.57 20.85
C SER A 245 -4.30 -5.90 20.13
N HIS A 246 -4.58 -6.96 20.90
CA HIS A 246 -4.99 -8.25 20.37
C HIS A 246 -6.49 -8.49 20.55
N GLY A 247 -7.30 -7.43 20.56
CA GLY A 247 -8.68 -7.51 21.02
C GLY A 247 -8.78 -7.53 22.55
N TYR A 248 -9.78 -8.23 23.08
CA TYR A 248 -10.05 -8.32 24.50
C TYR A 248 -9.93 -9.75 25.05
N HIS A 249 -10.74 -10.69 24.53
CA HIS A 249 -10.86 -12.03 25.13
C HIS A 249 -10.14 -13.14 24.39
N HIS A 250 -10.02 -13.06 23.06
CA HIS A 250 -9.57 -14.19 22.24
C HIS A 250 -10.47 -15.45 22.40
N THR A 251 -11.78 -15.25 22.62
CA THR A 251 -12.85 -16.28 22.63
C THR A 251 -14.15 -15.75 22.03
N PRO A 252 -15.09 -16.62 21.64
CA PRO A 252 -16.24 -16.25 20.83
C PRO A 252 -17.24 -15.39 21.59
N ALA A 253 -18.12 -14.73 20.83
CA ALA A 253 -19.44 -14.35 21.30
C ALA A 253 -20.33 -15.62 21.37
N PRO A 254 -21.20 -15.77 22.38
CA PRO A 254 -22.03 -16.97 22.57
C PRO A 254 -22.95 -17.33 21.38
N ASP A 255 -23.13 -16.43 20.41
CA ASP A 255 -23.95 -16.64 19.21
C ASP A 255 -23.16 -17.16 17.98
N SER A 256 -21.83 -17.27 18.03
CA SER A 256 -21.05 -17.75 16.88
C SER A 256 -21.04 -19.29 16.81
N ALA A 257 -22.03 -19.88 16.17
CA ALA A 257 -22.14 -21.34 15.95
C ALA A 257 -21.02 -21.97 15.09
N TRP A 258 -20.00 -21.19 14.67
CA TRP A 258 -19.10 -21.55 13.56
C TRP A 258 -17.61 -21.62 13.94
N ASP A 259 -17.19 -21.02 15.06
CA ASP A 259 -15.83 -21.14 15.62
C ASP A 259 -15.80 -20.75 17.11
N PRO A 260 -15.48 -21.66 18.04
CA PRO A 260 -15.55 -21.37 19.47
C PRO A 260 -14.29 -20.68 20.01
N PHE A 261 -13.46 -20.03 19.19
CA PHE A 261 -12.15 -19.53 19.63
C PHE A 261 -11.81 -18.07 19.30
N HIS A 262 -12.66 -17.29 18.62
CA HIS A 262 -12.30 -15.93 18.20
C HIS A 262 -13.46 -14.93 18.28
N GLU A 263 -13.18 -13.75 18.82
CA GLU A 263 -14.09 -12.59 18.84
C GLU A 263 -14.05 -11.81 17.51
N PHE A 264 -15.01 -10.89 17.32
CA PHE A 264 -15.16 -10.05 16.13
C PHE A 264 -15.51 -10.79 14.84
N ILE A 265 -15.96 -12.04 14.90
CA ILE A 265 -16.26 -12.86 13.71
C ILE A 265 -17.72 -12.78 13.24
N THR A 266 -18.63 -12.22 14.04
CA THR A 266 -20.06 -12.04 13.75
C THR A 266 -20.40 -10.56 13.59
N PHE A 267 -21.57 -10.20 13.05
CA PHE A 267 -21.99 -8.80 12.98
C PHE A 267 -22.74 -8.37 14.25
N GLU A 268 -22.03 -7.73 15.18
CA GLU A 268 -22.51 -7.33 16.52
C GLU A 268 -22.05 -5.90 16.86
N PRO A 269 -22.69 -4.85 16.31
CA PRO A 269 -22.21 -3.47 16.46
C PRO A 269 -22.12 -3.00 17.91
N GLU A 270 -23.17 -3.19 18.71
CA GLU A 270 -23.23 -2.72 20.09
C GLU A 270 -22.21 -3.44 20.98
N GLU A 271 -22.15 -4.77 20.90
CA GLU A 271 -21.19 -5.59 21.66
C GLU A 271 -19.73 -5.29 21.27
N HIS A 272 -19.42 -5.12 19.99
CA HIS A 272 -18.04 -4.78 19.61
C HIS A 272 -17.62 -3.38 20.08
N MET A 273 -18.55 -2.43 20.09
CA MET A 273 -18.30 -1.11 20.65
C MET A 273 -18.06 -1.17 22.17
N GLU A 274 -18.87 -1.95 22.89
CA GLU A 274 -18.70 -2.16 24.33
C GLU A 274 -17.39 -2.90 24.63
N ARG A 275 -17.06 -3.96 23.88
CA ARG A 275 -15.83 -4.73 24.07
C ARG A 275 -14.57 -3.88 23.94
N PHE A 276 -14.49 -3.03 22.92
CA PHE A 276 -13.37 -2.10 22.80
C PHE A 276 -13.40 -1.01 23.87
N LEU A 277 -14.57 -0.60 24.38
CA LEU A 277 -14.65 0.30 25.54
C LEU A 277 -13.97 -0.33 26.74
N VAL A 278 -14.33 -1.58 27.07
CA VAL A 278 -13.81 -2.31 28.22
C VAL A 278 -12.31 -2.57 28.05
N ALA A 279 -11.85 -2.98 26.85
CA ALA A 279 -10.43 -3.13 26.55
C ALA A 279 -9.64 -1.83 26.78
N ARG A 280 -10.18 -0.68 26.35
CA ARG A 280 -9.55 0.64 26.57
C ARG A 280 -9.53 1.02 28.05
N GLN A 281 -10.59 0.72 28.80
CA GLN A 281 -10.61 0.93 30.26
C GLN A 281 -9.54 0.08 30.96
N ASP A 282 -9.34 -1.16 30.51
CA ASP A 282 -8.30 -2.04 31.05
C ASP A 282 -6.89 -1.56 30.73
N PHE A 283 -6.62 -1.13 29.50
CA PHE A 283 -5.34 -0.50 29.18
C PHE A 283 -5.06 0.72 30.07
N ALA A 284 -6.07 1.57 30.29
CA ALA A 284 -5.94 2.71 31.19
C ALA A 284 -5.71 2.28 32.65
N ALA A 285 -6.39 1.22 33.12
CA ALA A 285 -6.21 0.67 34.46
C ALA A 285 -4.82 0.03 34.66
N MET A 286 -4.19 -0.50 33.60
CA MET A 286 -2.79 -0.91 33.59
C MET A 286 -1.80 0.27 33.64
N GLY A 287 -2.29 1.51 33.55
CA GLY A 287 -1.49 2.74 33.53
C GLY A 287 -0.90 3.07 32.15
N LEU A 288 -1.43 2.46 31.08
CA LEU A 288 -0.99 2.72 29.71
C LEU A 288 -1.73 3.93 29.13
N ASP A 289 -1.00 4.72 28.32
CA ASP A 289 -1.58 5.74 27.47
C ASP A 289 -2.30 5.08 26.29
N THR A 290 -3.63 5.10 26.33
CA THR A 290 -4.46 4.46 25.31
C THR A 290 -4.35 5.09 23.94
N SER A 291 -3.93 6.36 23.79
CA SER A 291 -3.75 7.00 22.48
C SER A 291 -2.46 6.59 21.77
N ARG A 292 -1.69 5.69 22.37
CA ARG A 292 -0.46 5.11 21.80
C ARG A 292 -0.61 3.61 21.50
N ILE A 293 -1.82 3.08 21.59
CA ILE A 293 -2.17 1.70 21.25
C ILE A 293 -3.04 1.78 19.99
N ASN A 294 -2.36 1.90 18.85
CA ASN A 294 -2.99 2.31 17.58
C ASN A 294 -2.94 1.21 16.52
N ALA A 295 -2.18 0.14 16.75
CA ALA A 295 -2.19 -1.05 15.92
C ALA A 295 -3.05 -2.15 16.56
N ILE A 296 -3.88 -2.81 15.76
CA ILE A 296 -4.63 -4.00 16.18
C ILE A 296 -4.33 -5.20 15.30
N ARG A 297 -4.10 -6.33 15.95
CA ARG A 297 -4.21 -7.63 15.31
C ARG A 297 -5.43 -8.34 15.88
N TYR A 298 -6.41 -8.62 15.04
CA TYR A 298 -7.58 -9.35 15.52
C TYR A 298 -7.23 -10.80 15.89
N PRO A 299 -7.80 -11.35 16.98
CA PRO A 299 -7.74 -12.77 17.27
C PRO A 299 -8.07 -13.63 16.05
N GLY A 300 -7.23 -14.63 15.80
CA GLY A 300 -7.42 -15.57 14.69
C GLY A 300 -7.34 -14.96 13.30
N HIS A 301 -6.76 -13.75 13.14
CA HIS A 301 -6.64 -13.06 11.85
C HIS A 301 -7.99 -12.68 11.20
N ARG A 302 -9.03 -12.49 12.01
CA ARG A 302 -10.41 -12.39 11.53
C ARG A 302 -11.12 -11.13 12.01
N THR A 303 -11.91 -10.51 11.15
CA THR A 303 -12.73 -9.35 11.52
C THR A 303 -14.03 -9.31 10.73
N SER A 304 -15.07 -8.83 11.41
CA SER A 304 -16.40 -8.53 10.88
C SER A 304 -16.52 -7.04 10.58
N LEU A 305 -17.57 -6.67 9.85
CA LEU A 305 -17.85 -5.26 9.56
C LEU A 305 -18.00 -4.42 10.84
N SER A 306 -18.71 -4.94 11.85
CA SER A 306 -18.88 -4.25 13.13
C SER A 306 -17.57 -4.15 13.94
N GLY A 307 -16.72 -5.18 13.89
CA GLY A 307 -15.41 -5.14 14.56
C GLY A 307 -14.51 -4.08 13.93
N LEU A 308 -14.46 -4.04 12.59
CA LEU A 308 -13.76 -3.01 11.83
C LEU A 308 -14.24 -1.59 12.18
N TYR A 309 -15.55 -1.35 12.20
CA TYR A 309 -16.10 -0.04 12.56
C TYR A 309 -15.80 0.36 13.99
N ALA A 310 -15.85 -0.61 14.92
CA ALA A 310 -15.48 -0.35 16.30
C ALA A 310 -13.99 0.00 16.42
N ALA A 311 -13.09 -0.71 15.73
CA ALA A 311 -11.68 -0.35 15.73
C ALA A 311 -11.44 1.07 15.19
N ILE A 312 -12.11 1.46 14.10
CA ILE A 312 -12.02 2.83 13.56
C ILE A 312 -12.49 3.85 14.60
N ARG A 313 -13.64 3.62 15.24
CA ARG A 313 -14.20 4.54 16.26
C ARG A 313 -13.28 4.69 17.48
N TYR A 314 -12.55 3.64 17.85
CA TYR A 314 -11.60 3.66 18.97
C TYR A 314 -10.19 4.09 18.55
N GLY A 315 -10.02 4.68 17.37
CA GLY A 315 -8.78 5.34 16.95
C GLY A 315 -7.62 4.39 16.70
N PHE A 316 -7.88 3.19 16.18
CA PHE A 316 -6.81 2.37 15.61
C PHE A 316 -6.46 2.89 14.21
N ASP A 317 -5.17 3.14 13.96
CA ASP A 317 -4.64 3.67 12.70
C ASP A 317 -4.27 2.53 11.73
N PHE A 318 -3.87 1.38 12.28
CA PHE A 318 -3.44 0.23 11.50
C PHE A 318 -4.06 -1.08 12.00
N TYR A 319 -4.47 -1.96 11.08
CA TYR A 319 -4.86 -3.32 11.43
C TYR A 319 -4.22 -4.39 10.55
N CYS A 320 -3.95 -5.54 11.16
CA CYS A 320 -3.64 -6.76 10.44
C CYS A 320 -4.94 -7.33 9.83
N ASN A 321 -5.08 -7.28 8.50
CA ASN A 321 -6.27 -7.74 7.78
C ASN A 321 -6.32 -9.27 7.52
N GLY A 322 -5.43 -9.99 8.20
CA GLY A 322 -5.42 -11.44 8.27
C GLY A 322 -4.43 -12.11 7.31
N VAL A 323 -4.65 -13.39 7.04
CA VAL A 323 -3.79 -14.22 6.18
C VAL A 323 -4.48 -14.52 4.86
N ARG A 324 -3.69 -14.64 3.77
CA ARG A 324 -4.26 -14.71 2.41
C ARG A 324 -3.64 -15.77 1.50
N TRP A 325 -2.70 -16.57 2.00
CA TRP A 325 -2.00 -17.59 1.22
C TRP A 325 -2.91 -18.70 0.65
N TYR A 326 -4.13 -18.83 1.15
CA TYR A 326 -5.13 -19.77 0.62
C TYR A 326 -5.98 -19.18 -0.51
N GLU A 327 -5.89 -17.87 -0.75
CA GLU A 327 -6.63 -17.21 -1.82
C GLU A 327 -6.03 -17.56 -3.17
N TRP A 328 -6.90 -17.69 -4.18
CA TRP A 328 -6.52 -17.92 -5.56
C TRP A 328 -6.87 -16.68 -6.38
N MET A 329 -5.86 -15.97 -6.88
CA MET A 329 -6.01 -14.73 -7.65
C MET A 329 -5.08 -14.75 -8.85
N GLY A 330 -5.53 -14.26 -10.01
CA GLY A 330 -4.68 -14.19 -11.19
C GLY A 330 -4.27 -15.56 -11.78
N GLY A 331 -4.95 -16.65 -11.40
CA GLY A 331 -4.57 -18.00 -11.81
C GLY A 331 -3.43 -18.62 -10.97
N GLU A 332 -3.13 -18.06 -9.81
CA GLU A 332 -2.10 -18.55 -8.88
C GLU A 332 -2.49 -18.36 -7.40
N PRO A 333 -1.79 -19.03 -6.46
CA PRO A 333 -1.91 -18.70 -5.03
C PRO A 333 -1.51 -17.26 -4.75
N PHE A 334 -2.26 -16.57 -3.89
CA PHE A 334 -1.98 -15.18 -3.54
C PHE A 334 -0.79 -15.07 -2.56
N TRP A 335 0.39 -14.77 -3.10
CA TRP A 335 1.61 -14.47 -2.33
C TRP A 335 2.02 -13.01 -2.54
N ASP A 336 1.18 -12.09 -2.08
CA ASP A 336 1.41 -10.65 -2.25
C ASP A 336 0.97 -9.86 -1.01
N GLN A 337 1.31 -8.57 -1.02
CA GLN A 337 0.76 -7.60 -0.10
C GLN A 337 -0.67 -7.22 -0.49
N TYR A 338 -1.53 -7.16 0.52
CA TYR A 338 -2.92 -6.76 0.43
C TYR A 338 -3.12 -5.55 1.31
N LEU A 339 -2.92 -4.36 0.73
CA LEU A 339 -3.26 -3.10 1.38
C LEU A 339 -4.78 -2.95 1.45
N SER A 340 -5.31 -2.55 2.59
CA SER A 340 -6.72 -2.24 2.79
C SER A 340 -6.91 -0.82 3.29
N TYR A 341 -7.98 -0.16 2.82
CA TYR A 341 -8.39 1.15 3.33
C TYR A 341 -9.90 1.24 3.53
N TYR A 342 -10.30 1.61 4.75
CA TYR A 342 -11.70 1.76 5.15
C TYR A 342 -11.95 3.08 5.84
N VAL A 343 -13.10 3.70 5.53
CA VAL A 343 -13.51 5.02 6.05
C VAL A 343 -14.89 4.92 6.66
N THR A 344 -15.10 5.58 7.80
CA THR A 344 -16.39 5.76 8.48
C THR A 344 -16.59 7.25 8.84
N PRO A 345 -17.75 7.65 9.36
CA PRO A 345 -17.90 8.99 9.94
C PRO A 345 -17.05 9.24 11.18
N ASP A 346 -16.61 8.19 11.87
CA ASP A 346 -15.83 8.28 13.11
C ASP A 346 -14.30 8.33 12.86
N GLY A 347 -13.86 8.05 11.62
CA GLY A 347 -12.43 8.01 11.25
C GLY A 347 -12.17 7.05 10.09
N ASP A 348 -10.92 6.68 9.90
CA ASP A 348 -10.47 5.72 8.90
C ASP A 348 -9.37 4.79 9.45
N ILE A 349 -9.04 3.74 8.72
CA ILE A 349 -8.01 2.78 9.11
C ILE A 349 -7.33 2.16 7.89
N ARG A 350 -6.02 1.95 8.00
CA ARG A 350 -5.19 1.22 7.04
C ARG A 350 -4.93 -0.19 7.50
N GLY A 351 -4.70 -1.10 6.56
CA GLY A 351 -4.27 -2.45 6.93
C GLY A 351 -3.45 -3.16 5.89
N SER A 352 -2.75 -4.20 6.33
CA SER A 352 -2.04 -5.13 5.46
C SER A 352 -2.29 -6.56 5.93
N ASN A 353 -2.18 -7.53 5.03
CA ASN A 353 -2.18 -8.94 5.40
C ASN A 353 -0.85 -9.33 6.01
N THR A 354 -0.88 -10.33 6.89
CA THR A 354 0.30 -11.07 7.26
C THR A 354 0.80 -11.84 6.04
N VAL A 355 2.04 -11.57 5.62
CA VAL A 355 2.68 -12.19 4.46
C VAL A 355 3.66 -13.30 4.83
N TRP A 356 3.99 -13.42 6.11
CA TRP A 356 4.70 -14.59 6.64
C TRP A 356 4.39 -14.85 8.11
N TRP A 357 4.33 -16.13 8.47
CA TRP A 357 3.98 -16.59 9.81
C TRP A 357 5.06 -17.52 10.38
N GLY A 358 5.58 -17.14 11.55
CA GLY A 358 6.86 -17.62 12.09
C GLY A 358 6.79 -18.71 13.16
N ASP A 359 5.61 -19.22 13.53
CA ASP A 359 5.49 -20.25 14.58
C ASP A 359 6.35 -21.49 14.28
N TYR A 360 7.05 -22.05 15.27
CA TYR A 360 8.05 -23.10 15.03
C TYR A 360 7.47 -24.37 14.40
N GLN A 361 6.33 -24.83 14.91
CA GLN A 361 5.70 -26.08 14.48
C GLN A 361 4.80 -25.93 13.24
N SER A 362 4.47 -24.69 12.87
CA SER A 362 3.55 -24.34 11.77
C SER A 362 4.12 -23.23 10.89
N ALA A 363 5.45 -23.14 10.81
CA ALA A 363 6.11 -22.08 10.07
C ALA A 363 5.80 -22.17 8.58
N TYR A 364 5.47 -21.04 8.01
CA TYR A 364 5.23 -20.96 6.58
C TYR A 364 6.55 -20.91 5.82
N PRO A 365 6.58 -21.40 4.57
CA PRO A 365 7.78 -21.37 3.75
C PRO A 365 8.32 -19.95 3.59
N TYR A 366 9.63 -19.78 3.75
CA TYR A 366 10.31 -18.49 3.50
C TYR A 366 10.05 -17.97 2.08
N GLN A 367 9.75 -18.85 1.11
CA GLN A 367 9.40 -18.46 -0.25
C GLN A 367 8.28 -17.40 -0.28
N TYR A 368 7.29 -17.48 0.60
CA TYR A 368 6.16 -16.54 0.63
C TYR A 368 6.64 -15.13 0.98
N LEU A 369 7.50 -15.03 2.00
CA LEU A 369 8.16 -13.79 2.38
C LEU A 369 9.06 -13.27 1.25
N SER A 370 9.91 -14.13 0.69
CA SER A 370 10.85 -13.72 -0.35
C SER A 370 10.15 -13.22 -1.61
N THR A 371 9.00 -13.77 -1.99
CA THR A 371 8.23 -13.30 -3.14
C THR A 371 7.75 -11.86 -2.92
N VAL A 372 7.20 -11.56 -1.74
CA VAL A 372 6.76 -10.20 -1.37
C VAL A 372 7.93 -9.22 -1.35
N MET A 373 9.08 -9.64 -0.79
CA MET A 373 10.28 -8.80 -0.78
C MET A 373 10.88 -8.58 -2.16
N GLN A 374 10.96 -9.60 -3.01
CA GLN A 374 11.44 -9.47 -4.40
C GLN A 374 10.61 -8.45 -5.19
N ARG A 375 9.30 -8.43 -4.95
CA ARG A 375 8.35 -7.49 -5.54
C ARG A 375 8.39 -6.07 -4.96
N GLY A 376 9.23 -5.79 -3.96
CA GLY A 376 9.38 -4.44 -3.43
C GLY A 376 8.25 -3.98 -2.51
N LYS A 377 7.60 -4.92 -1.83
CA LYS A 377 6.40 -4.66 -1.01
C LYS A 377 6.73 -4.53 0.46
N HIS A 378 5.73 -4.15 1.25
CA HIS A 378 5.81 -4.20 2.70
C HIS A 378 5.41 -5.58 3.21
N ALA A 379 6.21 -6.17 4.09
CA ALA A 379 5.92 -7.44 4.73
C ALA A 379 5.49 -7.29 6.18
N LEU A 380 4.22 -7.55 6.46
CA LEU A 380 3.74 -7.74 7.82
C LEU A 380 4.01 -9.19 8.24
N LEU A 381 4.87 -9.37 9.24
CA LEU A 381 5.27 -10.65 9.82
C LEU A 381 4.50 -10.88 11.12
N GLY A 382 4.16 -12.13 11.42
CA GLY A 382 3.48 -12.48 12.66
C GLY A 382 3.83 -13.85 13.23
N GLY A 383 3.36 -14.11 14.44
CA GLY A 383 3.49 -15.36 15.17
C GLY A 383 3.22 -15.18 16.66
N HIS A 384 2.98 -16.28 17.36
CA HIS A 384 2.90 -16.28 18.81
C HIS A 384 4.32 -16.40 19.39
N PRO A 385 4.80 -15.46 20.22
CA PRO A 385 6.18 -15.49 20.73
C PRO A 385 6.60 -16.86 21.28
N SER A 386 5.76 -17.50 22.10
CA SER A 386 6.04 -18.84 22.64
C SER A 386 6.22 -19.92 21.55
N GLN A 387 5.39 -19.88 20.51
CA GLN A 387 5.42 -20.81 19.39
C GLN A 387 6.57 -20.52 18.43
N ILE A 388 6.85 -19.25 18.12
CA ILE A 388 7.99 -18.82 17.30
C ILE A 388 9.29 -19.39 17.88
N TRP A 389 9.41 -19.37 19.21
CA TRP A 389 10.57 -19.89 19.95
C TRP A 389 10.55 -21.40 20.16
N GLY A 390 9.53 -22.11 19.68
CA GLY A 390 9.37 -23.55 19.89
C GLY A 390 9.42 -23.91 21.38
N PHE A 391 8.83 -23.07 22.23
CA PHE A 391 8.86 -23.17 23.68
C PHE A 391 10.27 -23.15 24.31
N GLY A 392 11.13 -22.25 23.82
CA GLY A 392 12.49 -22.06 24.34
C GLY A 392 13.55 -22.93 23.64
N ASN A 393 13.30 -23.35 22.40
CA ASN A 393 14.24 -24.09 21.57
C ASN A 393 15.26 -23.14 20.88
N PRO A 394 16.56 -23.21 21.17
CA PRO A 394 17.56 -22.31 20.57
C PRO A 394 17.65 -22.38 19.04
N VAL A 395 17.29 -23.51 18.44
CA VAL A 395 17.23 -23.65 16.98
C VAL A 395 16.13 -22.77 16.38
N ALA A 396 15.03 -22.60 17.11
CA ALA A 396 13.93 -21.73 16.70
C ALA A 396 14.36 -20.25 16.71
N TYR A 397 15.11 -19.83 17.72
CA TYR A 397 15.73 -18.50 17.75
C TYR A 397 16.65 -18.27 16.54
N ALA A 398 17.62 -19.19 16.34
CA ALA A 398 18.59 -19.07 15.25
C ALA A 398 17.93 -18.99 13.86
N ARG A 399 16.78 -19.64 13.68
CA ARG A 399 15.98 -19.54 12.45
C ARG A 399 15.42 -18.13 12.25
N ILE A 400 14.83 -17.51 13.27
CA ILE A 400 14.24 -16.17 13.15
C ILE A 400 15.31 -15.10 12.97
N ASP A 401 16.42 -15.23 13.69
CA ASP A 401 17.62 -14.41 13.52
C ASP A 401 18.17 -14.52 12.09
N SER A 402 18.23 -15.75 11.54
CA SER A 402 18.65 -15.98 10.15
C SER A 402 17.68 -15.39 9.12
N VAL A 403 16.36 -15.47 9.34
CA VAL A 403 15.37 -14.85 8.45
C VAL A 403 15.49 -13.33 8.48
N SER A 404 15.63 -12.76 9.68
CA SER A 404 15.80 -11.31 9.86
C SER A 404 17.09 -10.80 9.24
N SER A 405 18.20 -11.53 9.42
CA SER A 405 19.47 -11.27 8.75
C SER A 405 19.36 -11.35 7.23
N SER A 406 18.61 -12.31 6.69
CA SER A 406 18.37 -12.42 5.24
C SER A 406 17.60 -11.21 4.70
N LEU A 407 16.59 -10.73 5.43
CA LEU A 407 15.87 -9.51 5.03
C LEU A 407 16.79 -8.30 4.93
N GLU A 408 17.68 -8.11 5.91
CA GLU A 408 18.60 -6.98 5.96
C GLU A 408 19.73 -7.06 4.93
N ASN A 409 20.23 -8.26 4.64
CA ASN A 409 21.41 -8.44 3.79
C ASN A 409 21.08 -8.71 2.32
N ASP A 410 19.98 -9.42 2.04
CA ASP A 410 19.67 -9.88 0.67
C ASP A 410 18.89 -8.82 -0.13
N TYR A 411 18.27 -7.85 0.54
CA TYR A 411 17.42 -6.84 -0.08
C TYR A 411 17.97 -5.41 0.12
N PRO A 412 18.51 -4.79 -0.94
CA PRO A 412 19.02 -3.42 -0.86
C PRO A 412 17.93 -2.42 -0.46
N ASN A 413 18.32 -1.44 0.36
CA ASN A 413 17.44 -0.37 0.87
C ASN A 413 16.19 -0.92 1.58
N PHE A 414 16.35 -2.01 2.32
CA PHE A 414 15.35 -2.54 3.22
C PHE A 414 15.35 -1.77 4.55
N GLY A 415 14.19 -1.64 5.17
CA GLY A 415 14.06 -1.06 6.51
C GLY A 415 12.92 -1.66 7.32
N TRP A 416 13.06 -1.63 8.64
CA TRP A 416 12.03 -2.06 9.57
C TRP A 416 11.15 -0.88 10.00
N LEU A 417 9.85 -1.09 10.00
CA LEU A 417 8.85 -0.10 10.42
C LEU A 417 8.01 -0.69 11.55
N LEU A 418 7.43 0.18 12.38
CA LEU A 418 6.25 -0.19 13.15
C LEU A 418 5.04 -0.25 12.21
N PRO A 419 4.06 -1.14 12.43
CA PRO A 419 2.84 -1.17 11.61
C PRO A 419 2.15 0.19 11.49
N GLU A 420 2.07 0.94 12.58
CA GLU A 420 1.49 2.28 12.63
C GLU A 420 2.33 3.35 11.91
N GLU A 421 3.65 3.21 11.84
CA GLU A 421 4.50 4.10 11.02
C GLU A 421 4.20 3.92 9.54
N TYR A 422 3.98 2.67 9.11
CA TYR A 422 3.58 2.40 7.73
C TYR A 422 2.14 2.87 7.46
N GLY A 423 1.23 2.72 8.41
CA GLY A 423 -0.11 3.29 8.33
C GLY A 423 -0.10 4.82 8.14
N ALA A 424 0.60 5.54 9.03
CA ALA A 424 0.73 7.00 8.97
C ALA A 424 1.35 7.49 7.65
N PHE A 425 2.39 6.80 7.17
CA PHE A 425 2.97 7.06 5.84
C PHE A 425 1.94 6.92 4.72
N LEU A 426 1.10 5.87 4.76
CA LEU A 426 0.04 5.69 3.76
C LEU A 426 -1.04 6.79 3.84
N ASP A 427 -1.34 7.30 5.04
CA ASP A 427 -2.32 8.38 5.20
C ASP A 427 -1.80 9.73 4.71
N GLU A 428 -0.54 10.06 5.00
CA GLU A 428 0.09 11.27 4.48
C GLU A 428 0.21 11.23 2.95
N THR A 429 0.65 10.09 2.39
CA THR A 429 0.72 9.93 0.93
C THR A 429 -0.64 10.04 0.25
N ALA A 430 -1.71 9.53 0.86
CA ALA A 430 -3.09 9.69 0.36
C ALA A 430 -3.58 11.14 0.37
N ALA A 431 -3.06 11.95 1.29
CA ALA A 431 -3.40 13.37 1.42
C ALA A 431 -2.67 14.24 0.38
N ILE A 432 -1.64 13.73 -0.30
CA ILE A 432 -0.93 14.44 -1.36
C ILE A 432 -1.76 14.43 -2.65
N ALA A 433 -2.24 15.60 -3.04
CA ALA A 433 -2.99 15.79 -4.28
C ALA A 433 -2.06 16.29 -5.41
N PHE A 434 -1.79 15.42 -6.37
CA PHE A 434 -1.04 15.75 -7.58
C PHE A 434 -1.88 16.63 -8.52
N GLN A 435 -1.23 17.66 -9.09
CA GLN A 435 -1.89 18.66 -9.92
C GLN A 435 -1.49 18.52 -11.39
N ASP A 436 -0.19 18.52 -11.67
CA ASP A 436 0.34 18.43 -13.03
C ASP A 436 1.67 17.67 -13.07
N CYS A 437 1.96 17.07 -14.21
CA CYS A 437 3.28 16.55 -14.50
C CYS A 437 3.68 16.88 -15.93
N SER A 438 4.69 17.72 -16.06
CA SER A 438 5.20 18.21 -17.34
C SER A 438 6.62 17.71 -17.58
N GLU A 439 6.96 17.53 -18.86
CA GLU A 439 8.30 17.14 -19.27
C GLU A 439 8.69 17.97 -20.49
N THR A 440 9.90 18.51 -20.46
CA THR A 440 10.55 19.19 -21.58
C THR A 440 11.93 18.57 -21.79
N PRO A 441 12.61 18.83 -22.93
CA PRO A 441 13.93 18.28 -23.16
C PRO A 441 14.92 18.61 -22.03
N GLY A 442 15.29 17.59 -21.26
CA GLY A 442 16.23 17.69 -20.13
C GLY A 442 15.63 18.16 -18.81
N GLN A 443 14.30 18.22 -18.69
CA GLN A 443 13.62 18.55 -17.44
C GLN A 443 12.30 17.79 -17.31
N ALA A 444 12.05 17.22 -16.13
CA ALA A 444 10.75 16.74 -15.73
C ALA A 444 10.30 17.46 -14.46
N CYS A 445 9.02 17.77 -14.36
CA CYS A 445 8.44 18.54 -13.27
C CYS A 445 7.12 17.91 -12.82
N ILE A 446 6.90 17.90 -11.51
CA ILE A 446 5.63 17.49 -10.90
C ILE A 446 5.21 18.54 -9.87
N THR A 447 3.93 18.90 -9.89
CA THR A 447 3.32 19.81 -8.91
C THR A 447 2.27 19.08 -8.10
N PHE A 448 2.24 19.34 -6.81
CA PHE A 448 1.35 18.68 -5.86
C PHE A 448 0.99 19.60 -4.69
N THR A 449 -0.04 19.24 -3.93
CA THR A 449 -0.39 19.89 -2.68
C THR A 449 -0.48 18.89 -1.56
N GLY A 450 -0.05 19.26 -0.36
CA GLY A 450 -0.04 18.38 0.81
C GLY A 450 1.00 18.86 1.81
N GLY A 451 1.21 18.08 2.86
CA GLY A 451 2.38 18.16 3.73
C GLY A 451 3.00 16.77 3.87
N THR A 452 4.23 16.70 4.36
CA THR A 452 5.01 15.46 4.52
C THR A 452 5.79 15.50 5.84
N SER A 453 5.76 14.39 6.57
CA SER A 453 6.46 14.23 7.85
C SER A 453 6.81 12.78 8.18
N CYS A 454 6.47 11.83 7.29
CA CYS A 454 6.70 10.40 7.49
C CYS A 454 7.82 9.87 6.59
N GLY A 455 8.72 10.72 6.09
CA GLY A 455 9.85 10.29 5.26
C GLY A 455 9.49 10.11 3.78
N GLU A 456 8.52 10.85 3.27
CA GLU A 456 8.09 10.76 1.88
C GLU A 456 9.24 11.03 0.89
N THR A 457 9.26 10.27 -0.19
CA THR A 457 10.21 10.48 -1.29
C THR A 457 9.47 10.54 -2.62
N MET A 458 9.99 11.32 -3.57
CA MET A 458 9.57 11.30 -4.96
C MET A 458 10.52 10.42 -5.77
N VAL A 459 9.96 9.42 -6.44
CA VAL A 459 10.67 8.50 -7.32
C VAL A 459 10.46 8.92 -8.76
N ALA A 460 11.54 9.07 -9.51
CA ALA A 460 11.51 9.28 -10.95
C ALA A 460 12.19 8.12 -11.70
N LEU A 461 11.46 7.51 -12.64
CA LEU A 461 12.02 6.51 -13.55
C LEU A 461 12.71 7.23 -14.71
N LEU A 462 14.03 7.28 -14.67
CA LEU A 462 14.87 7.93 -15.68
C LEU A 462 15.10 7.00 -16.87
N ARG A 463 15.27 7.58 -18.05
CA ARG A 463 15.66 6.82 -19.24
C ARG A 463 17.07 6.24 -19.03
N PRO A 464 17.34 5.00 -19.49
CA PRO A 464 18.66 4.41 -19.42
C PRO A 464 19.75 5.34 -19.98
N GLY A 465 20.81 5.55 -19.20
CA GLY A 465 21.91 6.44 -19.56
C GLY A 465 21.70 7.92 -19.25
N SER A 466 20.50 8.37 -18.84
CA SER A 466 20.30 9.77 -18.44
C SER A 466 21.17 10.13 -17.24
N GLY A 467 21.85 11.28 -17.32
CA GLY A 467 22.60 11.83 -16.19
C GLY A 467 21.80 12.93 -15.51
N VAL A 468 21.49 12.78 -14.22
CA VAL A 468 20.81 13.85 -13.47
C VAL A 468 21.82 14.94 -13.14
N ASN A 469 21.47 16.17 -13.48
CA ASN A 469 22.30 17.35 -13.24
C ASN A 469 21.96 17.96 -11.88
N GLN A 470 20.66 18.23 -11.63
CA GLN A 470 20.16 18.92 -10.45
C GLN A 470 18.71 18.53 -10.16
N VAL A 471 18.32 18.60 -8.89
CA VAL A 471 16.92 18.45 -8.45
C VAL A 471 16.60 19.63 -7.54
N TYR A 472 15.44 20.24 -7.77
CA TYR A 472 14.93 21.35 -6.99
C TYR A 472 13.55 21.03 -6.43
N LEU A 473 13.33 21.38 -5.17
CA LEU A 473 12.04 21.36 -4.49
C LEU A 473 11.72 22.80 -4.09
N ASP A 474 10.61 23.35 -4.59
CA ASP A 474 10.20 24.74 -4.40
C ASP A 474 11.30 25.77 -4.76
N GLY A 475 12.06 25.44 -5.81
CA GLY A 475 13.17 26.26 -6.31
C GLY A 475 14.47 26.18 -5.49
N LEU A 476 14.51 25.38 -4.41
CA LEU A 476 15.71 25.13 -3.60
C LEU A 476 16.32 23.75 -3.93
N PRO A 477 17.65 23.58 -3.88
CA PRO A 477 18.26 22.27 -4.11
C PRO A 477 17.72 21.23 -3.13
N ALA A 478 17.19 20.12 -3.65
CA ALA A 478 16.70 19.00 -2.85
C ALA A 478 17.82 17.96 -2.60
N GLN A 479 17.68 17.16 -1.54
CA GLN A 479 18.49 15.94 -1.39
C GLN A 479 17.95 14.86 -2.31
N TRP A 480 18.84 14.15 -2.99
CA TRP A 480 18.46 13.06 -3.88
C TRP A 480 19.59 12.07 -4.09
N GLU A 481 19.24 10.87 -4.54
CA GLU A 481 20.18 9.85 -4.94
C GLU A 481 19.69 9.10 -6.19
N ILE A 482 20.61 8.41 -6.89
CA ILE A 482 20.29 7.55 -8.02
C ILE A 482 20.60 6.11 -7.65
N ARG A 483 19.65 5.23 -7.93
CA ARG A 483 19.78 3.78 -7.77
C ARG A 483 19.33 3.08 -9.06
N GLY A 484 20.31 2.62 -9.84
CA GLY A 484 20.05 2.11 -11.18
C GLY A 484 19.54 3.22 -12.10
N SER A 485 18.37 3.03 -12.70
CA SER A 485 17.70 4.02 -13.56
C SER A 485 16.68 4.88 -12.81
N ARG A 486 16.73 4.91 -11.48
CA ARG A 486 15.72 5.57 -10.64
C ARG A 486 16.36 6.67 -9.82
N LEU A 487 15.71 7.81 -9.75
CA LEU A 487 16.04 8.88 -8.84
C LEU A 487 15.08 8.87 -7.67
N PHE A 488 15.60 9.03 -6.46
CA PHE A 488 14.85 9.22 -5.23
C PHE A 488 15.17 10.63 -4.74
N ALA A 489 14.18 11.52 -4.77
CA ALA A 489 14.27 12.86 -4.18
C ALA A 489 13.56 12.87 -2.83
N ASP A 490 14.25 13.36 -1.81
CA ASP A 490 13.68 13.57 -0.49
C ASP A 490 12.68 14.73 -0.54
N ILE A 491 11.45 14.49 -0.11
CA ILE A 491 10.41 15.50 0.02
C ILE A 491 9.84 15.54 1.43
N ASP A 492 10.53 14.96 2.42
CA ASP A 492 10.08 14.95 3.82
C ASP A 492 10.16 16.35 4.46
N GLY A 493 9.30 16.59 5.45
CA GLY A 493 9.27 17.82 6.23
C GLY A 493 8.62 19.03 5.54
N LEU A 494 7.80 18.83 4.52
CA LEU A 494 7.04 19.91 3.88
C LEU A 494 5.82 20.27 4.71
N GLY A 495 5.65 21.58 4.97
CA GLY A 495 4.42 22.10 5.55
C GLY A 495 3.25 22.03 4.57
N PRO A 496 1.98 22.14 5.03
CA PRO A 496 0.83 22.14 4.15
C PRO A 496 0.91 23.25 3.09
N GLY A 497 0.83 22.89 1.82
CA GLY A 497 0.95 23.89 0.76
C GLY A 497 0.87 23.35 -0.65
N SER A 498 1.27 24.18 -1.61
CA SER A 498 1.54 23.78 -2.99
C SER A 498 3.05 23.68 -3.17
N HIS A 499 3.49 22.61 -3.81
CA HIS A 499 4.89 22.28 -3.99
C HIS A 499 5.19 21.91 -5.44
N GLU A 500 6.43 22.14 -5.85
CA GLU A 500 6.95 21.79 -7.15
C GLU A 500 8.29 21.07 -7.01
N LEU A 501 8.38 19.86 -7.56
CA LEU A 501 9.64 19.15 -7.76
C LEU A 501 10.04 19.27 -9.23
N ALA A 502 11.25 19.78 -9.48
CA ALA A 502 11.86 19.88 -10.81
C ALA A 502 13.17 19.09 -10.87
N ILE A 503 13.26 18.16 -11.82
CA ILE A 503 14.41 17.28 -12.06
C ILE A 503 15.02 17.69 -13.39
N TYR A 504 16.29 18.10 -13.38
CA TYR A 504 17.06 18.44 -14.57
C TYR A 504 18.04 17.33 -14.91
N PHE A 505 18.04 16.87 -16.15
CA PHE A 505 18.87 15.77 -16.61
C PHE A 505 19.39 15.98 -18.04
N THR A 506 20.55 15.38 -18.32
CA THR A 506 21.14 15.32 -19.64
C THR A 506 20.72 14.02 -20.33
N MET A 507 20.07 14.13 -21.48
CA MET A 507 19.70 12.97 -22.30
C MET A 507 20.94 12.43 -23.04
N VAL A 508 21.25 11.14 -22.91
CA VAL A 508 22.33 10.50 -23.68
C VAL A 508 21.83 10.21 -25.10
N GLY A 509 22.55 10.76 -26.09
CA GLY A 509 22.19 10.72 -27.51
C GLY A 509 22.50 12.01 -28.29
N THR A 510 22.85 13.09 -27.58
CA THR A 510 23.28 14.38 -28.17
C THR A 510 24.80 14.60 -28.15
N GLY A 511 25.57 13.62 -27.67
CA GLY A 511 27.02 13.66 -27.56
C GLY A 511 27.74 13.20 -28.84
N GLY A 512 27.69 14.01 -29.88
CA GLY A 512 28.56 13.92 -31.04
C GLY A 512 28.65 15.29 -31.68
N GLU A 513 29.86 15.78 -31.94
CA GLU A 513 30.20 17.12 -32.46
C GLU A 513 29.25 17.63 -33.57
N ALA A 514 28.18 18.28 -33.15
CA ALA A 514 27.36 19.18 -33.96
C ALA A 514 26.82 20.24 -33.00
N SER A 515 27.57 21.34 -32.95
CA SER A 515 27.10 22.68 -32.61
C SER A 515 25.58 22.83 -32.46
N LEU A 516 25.13 23.29 -31.29
CA LEU A 516 24.00 24.23 -31.14
C LEU A 516 22.78 23.98 -32.07
N ARG A 517 22.38 22.72 -32.24
CA ARG A 517 21.06 22.40 -32.74
C ARG A 517 20.22 22.05 -31.54
N ILE A 518 19.49 23.08 -31.07
CA ILE A 518 18.23 22.92 -30.35
C ILE A 518 17.55 21.69 -30.97
N PRO A 519 17.28 20.60 -30.21
CA PRO A 519 16.54 19.47 -30.74
C PRO A 519 15.28 20.03 -31.40
N ALA A 520 15.03 19.67 -32.66
CA ALA A 520 13.90 20.21 -33.42
C ALA A 520 12.63 20.14 -32.55
N PRO A 521 11.83 21.23 -32.47
CA PRO A 521 10.74 21.35 -31.50
C PRO A 521 9.81 20.15 -31.62
N GLN A 522 9.67 19.35 -30.56
CA GLN A 522 8.73 18.23 -30.53
C GLN A 522 7.36 18.69 -31.02
N ILE A 523 6.67 17.82 -31.76
CA ILE A 523 5.29 18.10 -32.16
C ILE A 523 4.47 18.22 -30.86
N SER A 524 3.85 19.36 -30.63
CA SER A 524 2.92 19.57 -29.52
C SER A 524 1.51 19.38 -30.04
N VAL A 525 0.68 18.68 -29.26
CA VAL A 525 -0.74 18.46 -29.56
C VAL A 525 -1.55 19.03 -28.43
N SER A 526 -2.51 19.88 -28.78
CA SER A 526 -3.46 20.45 -27.85
C SER A 526 -4.88 20.10 -28.29
N VAL A 527 -5.68 19.64 -27.34
CA VAL A 527 -7.09 19.33 -27.52
C VAL A 527 -7.81 19.88 -26.29
N PRO A 528 -8.86 20.70 -26.43
CA PRO A 528 -9.67 21.12 -25.30
C PRO A 528 -10.17 19.89 -24.52
N SER A 529 -10.12 19.90 -23.19
CA SER A 529 -10.67 18.82 -22.36
C SER A 529 -11.42 19.43 -21.17
N PRO A 530 -12.74 19.22 -21.05
CA PRO A 530 -13.61 18.47 -21.97
C PRO A 530 -13.82 19.18 -23.33
N SER A 531 -14.15 18.41 -24.37
CA SER A 531 -14.49 18.87 -25.73
C SER A 531 -15.82 18.27 -26.21
N THR A 532 -16.39 18.84 -27.27
CA THR A 532 -17.58 18.35 -27.95
C THR A 532 -17.17 17.76 -29.30
N ALA A 533 -17.82 16.67 -29.76
CA ALA A 533 -17.54 16.13 -31.08
C ALA A 533 -18.15 17.00 -32.21
N PRO A 534 -17.41 17.31 -33.30
CA PRO A 534 -16.02 16.93 -33.56
C PRO A 534 -15.01 17.72 -32.72
N ALA A 535 -13.96 17.04 -32.27
CA ALA A 535 -12.93 17.65 -31.43
C ALA A 535 -11.89 18.37 -32.30
N ALA A 536 -11.62 19.63 -31.97
CA ALA A 536 -10.55 20.40 -32.58
C ALA A 536 -9.20 19.95 -32.02
N VAL A 537 -8.35 19.39 -32.89
CA VAL A 537 -6.98 18.96 -32.57
C VAL A 537 -6.04 19.97 -33.17
N THR A 538 -5.31 20.67 -32.31
CA THR A 538 -4.30 21.65 -32.69
C THR A 538 -2.92 21.00 -32.60
N VAL A 539 -2.13 21.12 -33.66
CA VAL A 539 -0.79 20.57 -33.75
C VAL A 539 0.20 21.70 -34.04
N GLN A 540 1.28 21.74 -33.27
CA GLN A 540 2.37 22.71 -33.45
C GLN A 540 3.71 21.99 -33.57
N GLY A 541 4.62 22.52 -34.39
CA GLY A 541 5.97 21.97 -34.54
C GLY A 541 6.10 20.90 -35.63
N ALA A 542 5.08 20.72 -36.47
CA ALA A 542 5.17 19.89 -37.68
C ALA A 542 6.07 20.55 -38.74
N ALA A 543 6.63 19.76 -39.67
CA ALA A 543 7.41 20.35 -40.77
C ALA A 543 6.46 21.11 -41.72
N PRO A 544 6.78 22.35 -42.14
CA PRO A 544 5.91 23.10 -43.06
C PRO A 544 5.58 22.32 -44.33
N GLY A 545 4.31 22.26 -44.71
CA GLY A 545 3.81 21.50 -45.87
C GLY A 545 3.79 19.98 -45.68
N SER A 546 4.13 19.45 -44.49
CA SER A 546 3.98 18.02 -44.20
C SER A 546 2.52 17.67 -43.91
N HIS A 547 2.10 16.48 -44.36
CA HIS A 547 0.79 15.94 -44.01
C HIS A 547 0.84 15.40 -42.57
N VAL A 548 -0.06 15.85 -41.73
CA VAL A 548 -0.17 15.44 -40.32
C VAL A 548 -1.45 14.61 -40.18
N GLU A 549 -1.35 13.41 -39.62
CA GLU A 549 -2.49 12.51 -39.39
C GLU A 549 -2.77 12.40 -37.88
N ALA A 550 -4.01 12.69 -37.46
CA ALA A 550 -4.49 12.39 -36.13
C ALA A 550 -5.34 11.11 -36.13
N SER A 551 -4.95 10.15 -35.30
CA SER A 551 -5.71 8.95 -34.99
C SER A 551 -6.34 9.07 -33.60
N VAL A 552 -7.65 8.87 -33.52
CA VAL A 552 -8.40 8.86 -32.26
C VAL A 552 -8.67 7.42 -31.84
N PHE A 553 -8.18 7.06 -30.66
CA PHE A 553 -8.43 5.77 -30.02
C PHE A 553 -9.37 5.96 -28.85
N ASP A 554 -10.31 5.04 -28.64
CA ASP A 554 -11.01 4.97 -27.36
C ASP A 554 -10.08 4.35 -26.29
N ILE A 555 -10.50 4.37 -25.02
CA ILE A 555 -9.72 3.79 -23.92
C ILE A 555 -9.44 2.29 -24.05
N SER A 556 -10.12 1.58 -24.96
CA SER A 556 -9.82 0.18 -25.27
C SER A 556 -8.73 0.04 -26.34
N GLY A 557 -8.06 1.13 -26.72
CA GLY A 557 -7.06 1.13 -27.79
C GLY A 557 -7.64 0.86 -29.18
N ARG A 558 -8.97 0.84 -29.32
CA ARG A 558 -9.63 0.70 -30.63
C ARG A 558 -9.61 2.04 -31.34
N LEU A 559 -9.15 2.03 -32.59
CA LEU A 559 -9.21 3.19 -33.47
C LEU A 559 -10.67 3.57 -33.77
N ALA A 560 -11.10 4.70 -33.22
CA ALA A 560 -12.47 5.22 -33.33
C ALA A 560 -12.65 6.17 -34.53
N ALA A 561 -11.65 7.00 -34.82
CA ALA A 561 -11.66 7.95 -35.94
C ALA A 561 -10.25 8.32 -36.39
N ARG A 562 -10.15 8.93 -37.59
CA ARG A 562 -8.94 9.54 -38.13
C ARG A 562 -9.27 10.85 -38.82
N ALA A 563 -8.34 11.78 -38.79
CA ALA A 563 -8.36 12.98 -39.62
C ALA A 563 -6.93 13.33 -40.03
N GLY A 564 -6.77 14.14 -41.08
CA GLY A 564 -5.47 14.67 -41.45
C GLY A 564 -5.59 16.09 -41.96
N ALA A 565 -4.50 16.84 -41.82
CA ALA A 565 -4.36 18.21 -42.33
C ALA A 565 -2.93 18.47 -42.77
N GLU A 566 -2.72 19.48 -43.61
CA GLU A 566 -1.37 19.94 -43.97
C GLU A 566 -0.91 21.03 -42.99
N ALA A 567 0.34 20.94 -42.55
CA ALA A 567 0.97 21.95 -41.72
C ALA A 567 1.23 23.23 -42.53
N ASP A 568 0.85 24.38 -41.97
CA ASP A 568 1.06 25.69 -42.57
C ASP A 568 2.55 26.10 -42.59
N GLY A 569 2.81 27.31 -43.10
CA GLY A 569 4.18 27.86 -43.18
C GLY A 569 4.87 28.04 -41.81
N GLY A 570 4.12 28.04 -40.71
CA GLY A 570 4.62 28.10 -39.33
C GLY A 570 4.77 26.74 -38.66
N GLY A 571 4.46 25.63 -39.36
CA GLY A 571 4.45 24.29 -38.79
C GLY A 571 3.25 24.03 -37.87
N TRP A 572 2.14 24.73 -38.11
CA TRP A 572 0.90 24.65 -37.35
C TRP A 572 -0.21 24.03 -38.20
N CYS A 573 -1.07 23.21 -37.61
CA CYS A 573 -2.32 22.82 -38.25
C CYS A 573 -3.42 22.58 -37.21
N THR A 574 -4.67 22.70 -37.65
CA THR A 574 -5.83 22.30 -36.87
C THR A 574 -6.66 21.33 -37.71
N MET A 575 -7.10 20.23 -37.10
CA MET A 575 -7.98 19.25 -37.74
C MET A 575 -9.15 18.90 -36.83
N GLN A 576 -10.30 18.61 -37.45
CA GLN A 576 -11.51 18.19 -36.75
C GLN A 576 -11.61 16.68 -36.77
N VAL A 577 -11.61 16.04 -35.60
CA VAL A 577 -11.72 14.57 -35.51
C VAL A 577 -13.09 14.15 -34.98
N GLY A 578 -13.70 13.16 -35.64
CA GLY A 578 -15.05 12.68 -35.32
C GLY A 578 -16.16 13.27 -36.19
N GLU A 579 -15.85 13.96 -37.29
CA GLU A 579 -16.88 14.48 -38.22
C GLU A 579 -17.66 13.36 -38.95
N ALA A 580 -16.98 12.28 -39.37
CA ALA A 580 -17.58 11.21 -40.16
C ALA A 580 -18.33 10.13 -39.32
N ARG A 581 -18.05 10.06 -38.02
CA ARG A 581 -18.69 9.16 -37.05
C ARG A 581 -18.84 9.92 -35.74
N ARG A 582 -20.08 10.06 -35.25
CA ARG A 582 -20.33 10.58 -33.90
C ARG A 582 -19.54 9.74 -32.89
N LEU A 583 -18.45 10.30 -32.37
CA LEU A 583 -17.78 9.76 -31.20
C LEU A 583 -18.77 9.84 -30.04
N ALA A 584 -18.91 8.76 -29.28
CA ALA A 584 -19.74 8.77 -28.08
C ALA A 584 -19.11 9.68 -27.02
N PRO A 585 -19.86 10.17 -26.03
CA PRO A 585 -19.25 10.79 -24.85
C PRO A 585 -18.34 9.78 -24.14
N GLY A 586 -17.14 10.19 -23.75
CA GLY A 586 -16.14 9.29 -23.16
C GLY A 586 -14.73 9.85 -23.15
N LEU A 587 -13.79 9.08 -22.63
CA LEU A 587 -12.36 9.39 -22.66
C LEU A 587 -11.77 8.87 -23.97
N TYR A 588 -11.05 9.73 -24.69
CA TYR A 588 -10.41 9.41 -25.96
C TYR A 588 -8.97 9.86 -25.98
N LEU A 589 -8.19 9.19 -26.81
CA LEU A 589 -6.77 9.40 -27.02
C LEU A 589 -6.55 9.86 -28.44
N ILE A 590 -5.78 10.92 -28.62
CA ILE A 590 -5.48 11.47 -29.94
C ILE A 590 -3.98 11.36 -30.16
N ARG A 591 -3.56 10.46 -31.05
CA ARG A 591 -2.18 10.31 -31.52
C ARG A 591 -2.00 11.07 -32.81
N VAL A 592 -0.96 11.88 -32.91
CA VAL A 592 -0.64 12.67 -34.10
C VAL A 592 0.68 12.22 -34.68
N GLU A 593 0.71 11.90 -35.97
CA GLU A 593 1.89 11.50 -36.73
C GLU A 593 2.21 12.52 -37.82
N ALA A 594 3.49 12.83 -38.00
CA ALA A 594 3.96 13.66 -39.11
C ALA A 594 5.22 13.04 -39.77
N PRO A 595 5.30 13.00 -41.12
CA PRO A 595 6.44 12.46 -41.85
C PRO A 595 7.77 13.12 -41.47
N GLY A 596 8.81 12.29 -41.32
CA GLY A 596 10.18 12.77 -41.09
C GLY A 596 10.49 13.17 -39.64
N ARG A 597 9.59 12.91 -38.69
CA ARG A 597 9.87 13.09 -37.25
C ARG A 597 9.61 11.80 -36.47
N PRO A 598 10.52 11.38 -35.58
CA PRO A 598 10.41 10.11 -34.85
C PRO A 598 9.42 10.11 -33.68
N ALA A 599 8.58 11.13 -33.47
CA ALA A 599 7.68 11.18 -32.31
C ALA A 599 6.23 11.42 -32.71
N ALA A 600 5.36 10.48 -32.31
CA ALA A 600 3.92 10.67 -32.29
C ALA A 600 3.55 11.46 -31.02
N ALA A 601 2.84 12.57 -31.16
CA ALA A 601 2.40 13.37 -30.01
C ALA A 601 1.00 12.94 -29.61
N THR A 602 0.76 12.75 -28.30
CA THR A 602 -0.49 12.17 -27.79
C THR A 602 -1.18 13.10 -26.80
N ALA A 603 -2.51 13.26 -26.92
CA ALA A 603 -3.34 14.00 -25.98
C ALA A 603 -4.54 13.17 -25.51
N VAL A 604 -4.97 13.39 -24.25
CA VAL A 604 -6.17 12.79 -23.66
C VAL A 604 -7.30 13.82 -23.70
N VAL A 605 -8.47 13.46 -24.23
CA VAL A 605 -9.64 14.33 -24.28
C VAL A 605 -10.87 13.65 -23.70
N ILE A 606 -11.61 14.37 -22.86
CA ILE A 606 -12.96 13.97 -22.44
C ILE A 606 -13.95 14.55 -23.45
N LEU A 607 -14.62 13.70 -24.22
CA LEU A 607 -15.75 14.11 -25.08
C LEU A 607 -17.06 14.07 -24.28
N ARG A 608 -17.82 15.17 -24.33
CA ARG A 608 -19.14 15.33 -23.69
C ARG A 608 -20.28 15.24 -24.69
#